data_AF-A0A450VU20-F1
#
_entry.id   AF-A0A450VU20-F1
#
_cell.length_a   1.000
_cell.length_b   1.000
_cell.length_c   1.000
_cell.angle_alpha   90.00
_cell.angle_beta   90.00
_cell.angle_gamma   90.00
#
_symmetry.space_group_name_H-M   'P 1'
#
loop_
_entity.id
_entity.type
_entity.pdbx_description
1 polymer ?
#
loop_
_entity_poly.entity_id
_entity_poly.type
_entity_poly.pdbx_seq_one_letter_code
_entity_poly.pdbx_strand_id
1 'polypeptide(L)'
;FLRPRRFGKSLWLSVLENYYDLARADRFEQLFGDLKIGRNPTPKRNSYFVLRLNFSEVDPNGDTDAITASLHRHINSCVRGFNRYYHHHLPQPIERDTADSFVSLRDLIDVVAATGHKLYLIIDEYDNFANEVMASQM
;
A
#
# COMPACT_ATOMS: atom_id res chain seq x y z
N PHE A 1 14.98 -21.06 -6.02
CA PHE A 1 13.57 -21.49 -6.17
C PHE A 1 12.76 -20.24 -6.54
N LEU A 2 12.59 -19.97 -7.84
CA LEU A 2 11.81 -18.81 -8.31
C LEU A 2 10.32 -19.18 -8.22
N ARG A 3 9.55 -18.43 -7.43
CA ARG A 3 8.11 -18.66 -7.27
C ARG A 3 7.39 -18.38 -8.61
N PRO A 4 6.44 -19.22 -9.06
CA PRO A 4 5.77 -19.03 -10.34
C PRO A 4 5.04 -17.67 -10.45
N ARG A 5 5.20 -16.96 -11.57
CA ARG A 5 4.37 -15.79 -11.93
C ARG A 5 2.90 -16.22 -12.08
N ARG A 6 1.97 -15.32 -11.72
CA ARG A 6 0.49 -15.53 -11.76
C ARG A 6 -0.10 -16.57 -10.80
N PHE A 7 0.59 -16.87 -9.70
CA PHE A 7 0.08 -17.79 -8.66
C PHE A 7 -0.99 -17.18 -7.73
N GLY A 8 -1.83 -16.27 -8.23
CA GLY A 8 -2.93 -15.68 -7.45
C GLY A 8 -2.52 -14.67 -6.37
N LYS A 9 -1.24 -14.24 -6.31
CA LYS A 9 -0.78 -13.23 -5.33
C LYS A 9 -1.62 -11.95 -5.37
N SER A 10 -1.85 -11.40 -6.56
CA SER A 10 -2.60 -10.15 -6.72
C SER A 10 -4.04 -10.28 -6.22
N LEU A 11 -4.67 -11.44 -6.45
CA LEU A 11 -6.00 -11.73 -5.90
C LEU A 11 -5.95 -11.78 -4.37
N TRP A 12 -4.96 -12.47 -3.79
CA TRP A 12 -4.80 -12.53 -2.34
C TRP A 12 -4.57 -11.15 -1.71
N LEU A 13 -3.72 -10.31 -2.31
CA LEU A 13 -3.52 -8.93 -1.85
C LEU A 13 -4.82 -8.12 -1.92
N SER A 14 -5.59 -8.25 -2.99
CA SER A 14 -6.91 -7.63 -3.10
C SER A 14 -7.87 -8.10 -2.00
N VAL A 15 -7.87 -9.40 -1.64
CA VAL A 15 -8.64 -9.90 -0.51
C VAL A 15 -8.19 -9.22 0.79
N LEU A 16 -6.88 -9.14 1.06
CA LEU A 16 -6.35 -8.49 2.28
C LEU A 16 -6.72 -7.01 2.34
N GLU A 17 -6.55 -6.29 1.23
CA GLU A 17 -6.94 -4.87 1.10
C GLU A 17 -8.42 -4.72 1.48
N ASN A 18 -9.31 -5.46 0.82
CA ASN A 18 -10.74 -5.35 1.05
C ASN A 18 -11.19 -5.78 2.46
N TYR A 19 -10.51 -6.78 3.03
CA TYR A 19 -10.89 -7.36 4.31
C TYR A 19 -10.49 -6.48 5.51
N TYR A 20 -9.37 -5.78 5.40
CA TYR A 20 -8.81 -4.99 6.50
C TYR A 20 -9.10 -3.50 6.40
N ASP A 21 -9.42 -2.99 5.21
CA ASP A 21 -9.72 -1.58 4.96
C ASP A 21 -10.95 -1.09 5.71
N LEU A 22 -10.75 -0.13 6.61
CA LEU A 22 -11.81 0.49 7.40
C LEU A 22 -12.82 1.26 6.56
N ALA A 23 -12.41 1.81 5.41
CA ALA A 23 -13.29 2.56 4.52
C ALA A 23 -14.23 1.64 3.71
N ARG A 24 -14.06 0.32 3.81
CA ARG A 24 -14.92 -0.70 3.20
C ARG A 24 -15.78 -1.46 4.19
N ALA A 25 -15.90 -0.98 5.43
CA ALA A 25 -16.71 -1.63 6.45
C ALA A 25 -18.17 -1.82 6.02
N ASP A 26 -18.72 -0.85 5.28
CA ASP A 26 -20.07 -0.88 4.70
C ASP A 26 -20.27 -1.98 3.65
N ARG A 27 -19.18 -2.39 2.96
CA ARG A 27 -19.21 -3.42 1.90
C ARG A 27 -18.80 -4.80 2.38
N PHE A 28 -18.47 -4.98 3.67
CA PHE A 28 -17.95 -6.24 4.17
C PHE A 28 -18.90 -7.42 3.88
N GLU A 29 -20.19 -7.25 4.16
CA GLU A 29 -21.20 -8.30 3.93
C GLU A 29 -21.34 -8.63 2.45
N GLN A 30 -21.37 -7.61 1.59
CA GLN A 30 -21.43 -7.79 0.13
C GLN A 30 -20.23 -8.57 -0.42
N LEU A 31 -19.02 -8.30 0.13
CA LEU A 31 -17.78 -8.89 -0.36
C LEU A 31 -17.48 -10.27 0.23
N PHE A 32 -17.87 -10.50 1.49
CA PHE A 32 -17.40 -11.65 2.26
C PHE A 32 -18.51 -12.46 2.94
N GLY A 33 -19.76 -11.99 3.02
CA GLY A 33 -20.83 -12.59 3.82
C GLY A 33 -21.07 -14.08 3.55
N ASP A 34 -21.06 -14.48 2.28
CA ASP A 34 -21.21 -15.87 1.87
C ASP A 34 -19.95 -16.73 2.06
N LEU A 35 -18.81 -16.11 2.35
CA LEU A 35 -17.52 -16.77 2.50
C LEU A 35 -17.25 -17.15 3.96
N LYS A 36 -16.41 -18.17 4.16
CA LYS A 36 -15.99 -18.61 5.49
C LYS A 36 -15.41 -17.47 6.34
N ILE A 37 -14.68 -16.54 5.72
CA ILE A 37 -14.06 -15.38 6.39
C ILE A 37 -15.05 -14.25 6.72
N GLY A 38 -16.22 -14.20 6.08
CA GLY A 38 -17.31 -13.30 6.46
C GLY A 38 -18.22 -13.91 7.52
N ARG A 39 -18.48 -15.23 7.45
CA ARG A 39 -19.24 -15.97 8.47
C ARG A 39 -18.53 -16.08 9.82
N ASN A 40 -17.19 -16.08 9.81
CA ASN A 40 -16.38 -16.05 11.02
C ASN A 40 -15.28 -15.00 10.90
N PRO A 41 -15.63 -13.71 11.03
CA PRO A 41 -14.68 -12.64 10.83
C PRO A 41 -13.69 -12.52 11.97
N THR A 42 -12.46 -12.12 11.65
CA THR A 42 -11.47 -11.79 12.68
C THR A 42 -11.88 -10.52 13.44
N PRO A 43 -11.42 -10.34 14.70
CA PRO A 43 -11.63 -9.10 15.44
C PRO A 43 -11.07 -7.85 14.76
N LYS A 44 -10.18 -8.05 13.79
CA LYS A 44 -9.42 -7.01 13.09
C LYS A 44 -9.99 -6.67 11.70
N ARG A 45 -11.12 -7.24 11.28
CA ARG A 45 -11.76 -6.86 10.00
C ARG A 45 -12.02 -5.35 9.95
N ASN A 46 -11.83 -4.73 8.79
CA ASN A 46 -12.11 -3.30 8.55
C ASN A 46 -11.61 -2.36 9.66
N SER A 47 -10.42 -2.59 10.21
CA SER A 47 -9.89 -1.84 11.36
C SER A 47 -8.63 -1.04 11.06
N TYR A 48 -8.17 -1.07 9.80
CA TYR A 48 -6.91 -0.46 9.37
C TYR A 48 -7.13 0.52 8.24
N PHE A 49 -6.27 1.55 8.23
CA PHE A 49 -5.93 2.21 6.98
C PHE A 49 -5.01 1.31 6.19
N VAL A 50 -5.26 1.12 4.90
CA VAL A 50 -4.45 0.26 4.04
C VAL A 50 -3.65 1.10 3.05
N LEU A 51 -2.34 0.89 2.99
CA LEU A 51 -1.44 1.46 1.99
C LEU A 51 -0.78 0.34 1.20
N ARG A 52 -0.92 0.35 -0.12
CA ARG A 52 -0.24 -0.58 -1.02
C ARG A 52 0.89 0.13 -1.74
N LEU A 53 2.09 -0.44 -1.65
CA LEU A 53 3.26 -0.06 -2.44
C LEU A 53 3.57 -1.20 -3.40
N ASN A 54 3.42 -0.92 -4.70
CA ASN A 54 3.64 -1.89 -5.76
C ASN A 54 4.90 -1.52 -6.53
N PHE A 55 6.00 -2.21 -6.22
CA PHE A 55 7.31 -1.87 -6.77
C PHE A 55 7.47 -2.22 -8.25
N SER A 56 6.52 -2.94 -8.86
CA SER A 56 6.49 -3.11 -10.33
C SER A 56 6.22 -1.79 -11.08
N GLU A 57 5.76 -0.76 -10.39
CA GLU A 57 5.49 0.57 -10.96
C GLU A 57 6.68 1.53 -10.81
N VAL A 58 7.76 1.08 -10.17
CA VAL A 58 9.01 1.83 -10.05
C VAL A 58 9.90 1.43 -11.21
N ASP A 59 10.26 2.41 -12.06
CA ASP A 59 11.25 2.21 -13.12
C ASP A 59 12.63 1.99 -12.49
N PRO A 60 13.26 0.80 -12.66
CA PRO A 60 14.58 0.49 -12.12
C PRO A 60 15.71 0.78 -13.12
N ASN A 61 15.40 1.39 -14.27
CA ASN A 61 16.39 1.73 -15.29
C ASN A 61 17.01 3.10 -15.03
N GLY A 62 18.27 3.26 -15.47
CA GLY A 62 19.02 4.50 -15.37
C GLY A 62 20.08 4.48 -14.27
N ASP A 63 20.60 5.66 -13.94
CA ASP A 63 21.55 5.82 -12.84
C ASP A 63 20.84 5.81 -11.47
N THR A 64 21.65 5.84 -10.41
CA THR A 64 21.13 5.80 -9.03
C THR A 64 20.16 6.96 -8.75
N ASP A 65 20.40 8.12 -9.33
CA ASP A 65 19.54 9.30 -9.13
C ASP A 65 18.19 9.14 -9.84
N ALA A 66 18.17 8.60 -11.07
CA ALA A 66 16.94 8.30 -11.79
C ALA A 66 16.08 7.26 -11.06
N ILE A 67 16.70 6.19 -10.57
CA ILE A 67 16.01 5.13 -9.79
C ILE A 67 15.46 5.72 -8.48
N THR A 68 16.25 6.54 -7.77
CA THR A 68 15.84 7.20 -6.54
C THR A 68 14.65 8.14 -6.78
N ALA A 69 14.70 8.94 -7.84
CA ALA A 69 13.60 9.83 -8.22
C ALA A 69 12.32 9.06 -8.62
N SER A 70 12.48 7.92 -9.31
CA SER A 70 11.39 7.01 -9.67
C SER A 70 10.68 6.45 -8.42
N LEU A 71 11.47 5.99 -7.43
CA LEU A 71 10.97 5.50 -6.15
C LEU A 71 10.20 6.57 -5.39
N HIS A 72 10.78 7.76 -5.21
CA HIS A 72 10.12 8.86 -4.52
C HIS A 72 8.83 9.28 -5.21
N ARG A 73 8.81 9.32 -6.54
CA ARG A 73 7.61 9.63 -7.32
C ARG A 73 6.50 8.60 -7.10
N HIS A 74 6.83 7.31 -7.08
CA HIS A 74 5.88 6.23 -6.82
C HIS A 74 5.26 6.37 -5.42
N ILE A 75 6.08 6.44 -4.38
CA ILE A 75 5.59 6.56 -2.99
C ILE A 75 4.73 7.82 -2.82
N ASN A 76 5.17 8.96 -3.34
CA ASN A 76 4.38 10.20 -3.29
C ASN A 76 3.06 10.11 -4.06
N SER A 77 2.98 9.30 -5.11
CA SER A 77 1.72 9.01 -5.81
C SER A 77 0.79 8.17 -4.95
N CYS A 78 1.30 7.14 -4.28
CA CYS A 78 0.54 6.30 -3.36
C CYS A 78 0.01 7.10 -2.17
N VAL A 79 0.83 7.95 -1.55
CA VAL A 79 0.42 8.84 -0.44
C VAL A 79 -0.70 9.79 -0.90
N ARG A 80 -0.60 10.36 -2.11
CA ARG A 80 -1.67 11.20 -2.67
C ARG A 80 -2.97 10.42 -2.87
N GLY A 81 -2.89 9.19 -3.38
CA GLY A 81 -4.04 8.32 -3.56
C GLY A 81 -4.70 8.00 -2.22
N PHE A 82 -3.89 7.65 -1.22
CA PHE A 82 -4.32 7.39 0.15
C PHE A 82 -5.05 8.59 0.75
N ASN A 83 -4.47 9.79 0.69
CA ASN A 83 -5.08 11.01 1.23
C ASN A 83 -6.45 11.30 0.59
N ARG A 84 -6.58 11.09 -0.72
CA ARG A 84 -7.87 11.25 -1.43
C ARG A 84 -8.88 10.19 -1.03
N TYR A 85 -8.46 8.94 -0.95
CA TYR A 85 -9.35 7.83 -0.64
C TYR A 85 -9.90 7.93 0.79
N TYR A 86 -9.06 8.26 1.76
CA TYR A 86 -9.42 8.34 3.17
C TYR A 86 -9.78 9.75 3.67
N HIS A 87 -10.01 10.71 2.79
CA HIS A 87 -10.20 12.12 3.19
C HIS A 87 -11.28 12.36 4.26
N HIS A 88 -12.34 11.56 4.30
CA HIS A 88 -13.39 11.63 5.34
C HIS A 88 -13.03 10.91 6.65
N HIS A 89 -12.00 10.06 6.64
CA HIS A 89 -11.54 9.27 7.78
C HIS A 89 -10.29 9.88 8.44
N LEU A 90 -9.58 10.76 7.75
CA LEU A 90 -8.38 11.41 8.27
C LEU A 90 -8.76 12.69 9.04
N PRO A 91 -8.08 12.97 10.17
CA PRO A 91 -8.35 14.15 10.99
C PRO A 91 -7.85 15.44 10.30
N GLN A 92 -6.86 15.29 9.41
CA GLN A 92 -6.29 16.36 8.62
C GLN A 92 -5.72 15.79 7.31
N PRO A 93 -5.53 16.61 6.27
CA PRO A 93 -4.84 16.20 5.05
C PRO A 93 -3.38 15.84 5.33
N ILE A 94 -2.85 14.88 4.58
CA ILE A 94 -1.43 14.52 4.60
C ILE A 94 -0.63 15.53 3.76
N GLU A 95 0.37 16.15 4.38
CA GLU A 95 1.35 17.02 3.75
C GLU A 95 2.25 16.24 2.80
N ARG A 96 2.64 16.88 1.69
CA ARG A 96 3.40 16.24 0.63
C ARG A 96 4.69 16.99 0.40
N ASP A 97 5.79 16.25 0.44
CA ASP A 97 7.07 16.70 -0.08
C ASP A 97 7.27 16.19 -1.51
N THR A 98 7.70 17.06 -2.41
CA THR A 98 7.87 16.72 -3.84
C THR A 98 9.17 16.01 -4.16
N ALA A 99 10.18 16.10 -3.27
CA ALA A 99 11.52 15.56 -3.47
C ALA A 99 11.72 14.29 -2.63
N ASP A 100 11.42 14.33 -1.34
CA ASP A 100 11.60 13.24 -0.39
C ASP A 100 10.25 12.65 0.05
N SER A 101 9.85 11.57 -0.60
CA SER A 101 8.62 10.85 -0.26
C SER A 101 8.60 10.26 1.16
N PHE A 102 9.74 10.10 1.83
CA PHE A 102 9.75 9.63 3.22
C PHE A 102 9.22 10.67 4.18
N VAL A 103 9.34 11.96 3.86
CA VAL A 103 8.68 13.04 4.61
C VAL A 103 7.16 12.88 4.50
N SER A 104 6.63 12.73 3.28
CA SER A 104 5.20 12.47 3.04
C SER A 104 4.70 11.18 3.73
N LEU A 105 5.53 10.13 3.75
CA LEU A 105 5.18 8.87 4.41
C LEU A 105 5.18 9.00 5.94
N ARG A 106 6.10 9.78 6.51
CA ARG A 106 6.12 10.05 7.94
C ARG A 106 4.89 10.83 8.38
N ASP A 107 4.55 11.89 7.65
CA ASP A 107 3.33 12.64 7.92
C ASP A 107 2.08 11.76 7.80
N LEU A 108 2.00 10.88 6.79
CA LEU A 108 0.93 9.88 6.68
C LEU A 108 0.83 9.01 7.96
N ILE A 109 1.95 8.51 8.46
CA ILE A 109 1.99 7.67 9.66
C ILE A 109 1.50 8.45 10.89
N ASP A 110 1.94 9.70 11.05
CA ASP A 110 1.56 10.55 12.18
C ASP A 110 0.06 10.90 12.14
N VAL A 111 -0.47 11.26 10.97
CA VAL A 111 -1.90 11.51 10.76
C VAL A 111 -2.73 10.26 11.05
N VAL A 112 -2.29 9.07 10.60
CA VAL A 112 -2.97 7.81 10.90
C VAL A 112 -2.92 7.50 12.39
N ALA A 113 -1.77 7.67 13.04
CA ALA A 113 -1.61 7.40 14.47
C ALA A 113 -2.55 8.27 15.33
N ALA A 114 -2.81 9.52 14.93
CA ALA A 114 -3.74 10.43 15.59
C ALA A 114 -5.20 9.94 15.60
N THR A 115 -5.56 8.99 14.73
CA THR A 115 -6.92 8.40 14.70
C THR A 115 -7.13 7.25 15.68
N GLY A 116 -6.05 6.73 16.29
CA GLY A 116 -6.09 5.49 17.07
C GLY A 116 -6.14 4.20 16.23
N HIS A 117 -6.24 4.30 14.90
CA HIS A 117 -6.12 3.17 13.99
C HIS A 117 -4.66 2.88 13.61
N LYS A 118 -4.43 1.71 13.03
CA LYS A 118 -3.12 1.29 12.54
C LYS A 118 -3.07 1.32 11.01
N LEU A 119 -1.87 1.55 10.48
CA LEU A 119 -1.58 1.39 9.06
C LEU A 119 -1.26 -0.08 8.75
N TYR A 120 -1.95 -0.65 7.78
CA TYR A 120 -1.62 -1.94 7.18
C TYR A 120 -0.88 -1.69 5.87
N LEU A 121 0.43 -1.94 5.87
CA LEU A 121 1.28 -1.74 4.70
C LEU A 121 1.40 -3.04 3.90
N ILE A 122 1.00 -2.99 2.63
CA ILE A 122 1.21 -4.05 1.66
C ILE A 122 2.37 -3.65 0.76
N ILE A 123 3.38 -4.52 0.69
CA ILE A 123 4.52 -4.39 -0.21
C ILE A 123 4.44 -5.51 -1.23
N ASP A 124 4.38 -5.15 -2.51
CA ASP A 124 4.31 -6.09 -3.63
C ASP A 124 5.50 -5.88 -4.59
N GLU A 125 5.98 -6.96 -5.19
CA GLU A 125 7.07 -7.01 -6.19
C GLU A 125 8.40 -6.30 -5.81
N TYR A 126 8.64 -6.08 -4.51
CA TYR A 126 9.89 -5.48 -4.01
C TYR A 126 11.14 -6.30 -4.36
N ASP A 127 11.05 -7.62 -4.27
CA ASP A 127 12.15 -8.52 -4.60
C ASP A 127 12.51 -8.45 -6.09
N ASN A 128 11.51 -8.37 -6.97
CA ASN A 128 11.74 -8.17 -8.40
C ASN A 128 12.45 -6.84 -8.67
N PHE A 129 11.95 -5.74 -8.08
CA PHE A 129 12.58 -4.42 -8.20
C PHE A 129 14.03 -4.42 -7.69
N ALA A 130 14.29 -4.96 -6.49
CA ALA A 130 15.63 -5.01 -5.93
C ALA A 130 16.60 -5.81 -6.81
N ASN A 131 16.16 -6.93 -7.38
CA ASN A 131 16.97 -7.71 -8.32
C ASN A 131 17.28 -6.95 -9.61
N GLU A 132 16.32 -6.20 -10.15
CA GLU A 132 16.53 -5.39 -11.36
C GLU A 132 17.53 -4.25 -11.10
N VAL A 133 17.44 -3.57 -9.95
CA VAL A 133 18.41 -2.54 -9.55
C VAL A 133 19.82 -3.12 -9.35
N MET A 134 19.93 -4.29 -8.73
CA MET A 134 21.24 -4.95 -8.57
C MET A 134 21.84 -5.39 -9.91
N ALA A 135 21.00 -5.83 -10.85
CA ALA A 135 21.44 -6.23 -12.17
C ALA A 135 21.85 -5.04 -13.06
N SER A 136 21.22 -3.86 -12.89
CA SER A 136 21.56 -2.65 -13.65
C SER A 136 22.81 -1.92 -13.15
N GLN A 137 23.28 -2.22 -11.93
CA GLN A 137 24.56 -1.74 -11.38
C GLN A 137 25.76 -2.65 -11.65
N MET A 138 25.54 -3.81 -12.30
CA MET A 138 26.60 -4.69 -12.83
C MET A 138 26.97 -4.29 -14.27
#